data_AF-A0A7W6EY02-F1
#
_entry.id   AF-A0A7W6EY02-F1
#
_cell.length_a   1.000
_cell.length_b   1.000
_cell.length_c   1.000
_cell.angle_alpha   90.00
_cell.angle_beta   90.00
_cell.angle_gamma   90.00
#
_symmetry.space_group_name_H-M   'P 1'
#
loop_
_entity.id
_entity.type
_entity.pdbx_description
1 polymer ?
#
loop_
_entity_poly.entity_id
_entity_poly.type
_entity_poly.pdbx_seq_one_letter_code
_entity_poly.pdbx_strand_id
1 'polypeptide(L)' 'MDDRTETLIRSLKRSGAEYSEIFIKGPETEAIGRLVLDPLSATIFSSDPNTYAAIQALEARGMPLADAIRTVAGLPLGDR' A
#
# COMPACT_ATOMS: atom_id res chain seq x y z
N MET A 1 21.83 -11.07 -13.37
CA MET A 1 20.41 -11.01 -13.77
C MET A 1 20.40 -10.83 -15.27
N ASP A 2 19.56 -11.53 -16.02
CA ASP A 2 19.56 -11.40 -17.49
C ASP A 2 18.83 -10.11 -17.94
N ASP A 3 19.13 -9.69 -19.17
CA ASP A 3 18.62 -8.44 -19.74
C ASP A 3 17.08 -8.41 -19.85
N ARG A 4 16.46 -9.58 -20.05
CA ARG A 4 15.00 -9.72 -20.11
C ARG A 4 14.37 -9.43 -18.76
N THR A 5 14.89 -10.04 -17.70
CA THR A 5 14.43 -9.84 -16.32
C THR A 5 14.62 -8.40 -15.91
N GLU A 6 15.76 -7.78 -16.27
CA GLU A 6 15.99 -6.37 -16.00
C GLU A 6 14.97 -5.47 -16.70
N THR A 7 14.68 -5.74 -17.97
CA THR A 7 13.67 -5.00 -18.74
C THR A 7 12.29 -5.13 -18.09
N LEU A 8 11.92 -6.33 -17.65
CA LEU A 8 10.64 -6.57 -16.98
C LEU A 8 10.53 -5.81 -15.65
N ILE A 9 11.56 -5.88 -14.79
CA ILE A 9 11.57 -5.16 -13.51
C ILE A 9 11.47 -3.64 -13.72
N ARG A 10 12.19 -3.10 -14.73
CA ARG A 10 12.11 -1.67 -15.08
C ARG A 10 10.75 -1.26 -15.63
N SER A 11 9.97 -2.21 -16.16
CA SER A 11 8.64 -1.94 -16.71
C SER A 11 7.52 -1.90 -15.66
N LEU A 12 7.79 -2.37 -14.43
CA LEU A 12 6.79 -2.41 -13.35
C LEU A 12 6.32 -1.00 -12.99
N LYS A 13 5.00 -0.84 -12.90
CA LYS A 13 4.35 0.42 -12.57
C LYS A 13 3.61 0.32 -11.24
N ARG A 14 3.56 1.46 -10.56
CA ARG A 14 2.60 1.71 -9.49
C ARG A 14 1.45 2.52 -10.07
N SER A 15 0.25 1.95 -10.08
CA SER A 15 -0.97 2.69 -10.37
C SER A 15 -1.50 3.31 -9.08
N GLY A 16 -0.89 4.43 -8.66
CA GLY A 16 -1.32 5.21 -7.49
C GLY A 16 -1.71 4.37 -6.27
N ALA A 17 -3.01 4.38 -5.96
CA ALA A 17 -3.64 3.59 -4.89
C ALA A 17 -4.39 2.34 -5.39
N GLU A 18 -4.53 2.11 -6.71
CA GLU A 18 -5.28 0.96 -7.24
C GLU A 18 -4.48 -0.35 -7.15
N TYR A 19 -3.23 -0.34 -7.59
CA TYR A 19 -2.38 -1.53 -7.55
C TYR A 19 -0.89 -1.19 -7.72
N SER A 20 -0.04 -2.09 -7.23
CA SER A 20 1.39 -2.11 -7.54
C SER A 20 1.74 -3.36 -8.33
N GLU A 21 2.46 -3.22 -9.44
CA GLU A 21 3.02 -4.39 -10.11
C GLU A 21 4.22 -4.91 -9.33
N ILE A 22 4.25 -6.22 -9.12
CA ILE A 22 5.28 -6.88 -8.34
C ILE A 22 5.93 -7.98 -9.17
N PHE A 23 7.23 -8.15 -8.96
CA PHE A 23 7.99 -9.28 -9.48
C PHE A 23 8.32 -10.22 -8.32
N ILE A 24 7.98 -11.50 -8.49
CA ILE A 24 8.20 -12.56 -7.50
C ILE A 24 9.23 -13.51 -8.08
N LYS A 25 10.36 -13.68 -7.38
CA LYS A 25 11.43 -14.62 -7.76
C LYS A 25 11.46 -15.79 -6.79
N GLY A 26 11.10 -16.97 -7.30
CA GLY A 26 11.29 -18.25 -6.62
C GLY A 26 12.55 -18.98 -7.12
N PRO A 27 12.90 -20.13 -6.50
CA PRO A 27 14.05 -20.93 -6.90
C PRO A 27 13.94 -21.48 -8.33
N GLU A 28 12.72 -21.82 -8.76
CA GLU A 28 12.44 -22.49 -10.04
C GLU A 28 11.56 -21.65 -10.99
N THR A 29 10.96 -20.57 -10.50
CA THR A 29 9.97 -19.81 -11.25
C THR A 29 10.01 -18.33 -10.89
N GLU A 30 9.78 -17.50 -11.90
CA GLU A 30 9.60 -16.06 -11.77
C GLU A 30 8.21 -15.68 -12.25
N ALA A 31 7.55 -14.76 -11.55
CA ALA A 31 6.19 -14.33 -11.86
C ALA A 31 6.05 -12.82 -11.73
N ILE A 32 5.18 -12.23 -12.56
CA ILE A 32 4.73 -10.84 -12.43
C ILE A 32 3.26 -10.87 -12.07
N GLY A 33 2.89 -10.06 -11.09
CA GLY A 33 1.51 -9.93 -10.63
C GLY A 33 1.17 -8.49 -10.27
N ARG A 34 -0.12 -8.25 -10.03
CA ARG A 34 -0.61 -7.01 -9.44
C ARG A 34 -0.97 -7.26 -7.99
N LEU A 35 -0.36 -6.50 -7.10
CA LEU A 35 -0.76 -6.41 -5.70
C LEU A 35 -1.88 -5.38 -5.60
N VAL A 36 -3.09 -5.86 -5.33
CA VAL A 36 -4.28 -5.05 -5.04
C VAL A 36 -4.53 -5.16 -3.53
N LEU A 37 -4.62 -4.03 -2.85
CA LEU A 37 -4.90 -3.97 -1.42
C LEU A 37 -6.28 -3.36 -1.20
N ASP A 38 -6.98 -3.83 -0.16
CA ASP A 38 -8.13 -3.10 0.34
C ASP A 38 -7.67 -1.75 0.95
N PRO A 39 -8.57 -0.75 1.07
CA PRO A 39 -8.21 0.58 1.54
C PRO A 39 -7.54 0.59 2.92
N LEU A 40 -7.95 -0.29 3.84
CA LEU A 40 -7.36 -0.34 5.17
C LEU A 40 -5.91 -0.81 5.10
N SER A 41 -5.66 -1.91 4.38
CA SER A 41 -4.31 -2.43 4.17
C SER A 41 -3.42 -1.42 3.44
N ALA A 42 -3.96 -0.75 2.42
CA ALA A 42 -3.23 0.28 1.67
C ALA A 42 -2.80 1.45 2.56
N THR A 43 -3.66 1.88 3.50
CA THR A 43 -3.35 2.96 4.44
C THR A 43 -2.34 2.53 5.51
N ILE A 44 -2.51 1.35 6.11
CA ILE A 44 -1.63 0.85 7.18
C ILE A 44 -0.20 0.62 6.67
N PHE A 45 -0.07 0.02 5.48
CA PHE A 45 1.24 -0.30 4.89
C PHE A 45 1.75 0.79 3.94
N SER A 46 1.14 1.98 3.96
CA SER A 46 1.56 3.08 3.11
C SER A 46 2.95 3.59 3.49
N SER A 47 3.82 3.73 2.49
CA SER A 47 5.10 4.43 2.63
C SER A 47 5.00 5.92 2.28
N ASP A 48 3.80 6.43 1.98
CA ASP A 48 3.60 7.84 1.66
C ASP A 48 3.60 8.69 2.94
N PRO A 49 4.50 9.69 3.06
CA PRO A 49 4.58 10.52 4.26
C PRO A 49 3.31 11.33 4.53
N ASN A 50 2.52 11.65 3.49
CA ASN A 50 1.27 12.39 3.68
C ASN A 50 0.20 11.53 4.35
N THR A 51 0.13 10.24 4.00
CA THR A 51 -0.74 9.26 4.67
C THR A 51 -0.41 9.19 6.16
N TYR A 52 0.87 9.07 6.51
CA TYR A 52 1.31 9.04 7.91
C TYR A 52 0.98 10.34 8.65
N ALA A 53 1.29 11.49 8.06
CA ALA A 53 1.01 12.80 8.66
C ALA A 53 -0.48 13.02 8.92
N ALA A 54 -1.35 12.55 8.02
CA ALA A 54 -2.81 12.64 8.19
C ALA A 54 -3.30 11.81 9.41
N ILE A 55 -2.76 10.61 9.61
CA ILE A 55 -3.08 9.77 10.77
C ILE A 55 -2.64 10.47 12.07
N GLN A 56 -1.39 10.92 12.14
CA GLN A 56 -0.85 11.61 13.31
C GLN A 56 -1.65 12.88 13.66
N ALA A 57 -2.13 13.62 12.66
CA ALA A 57 -2.93 14.82 12.87
C ALA A 57 -4.30 14.51 13.51
N LEU A 58 -4.90 13.36 13.21
CA LEU A 58 -6.14 12.92 13.84
C LEU A 58 -5.90 12.42 15.26
N GLU A 59 -4.84 11.67 15.50
CA GLU A 59 -4.45 11.23 16.85
C GLU A 59 -4.13 12.41 17.76
N ALA A 60 -3.42 13.42 17.27
CA ALA A 60 -3.14 14.65 18.01
C ALA A 60 -4.42 15.43 18.42
N ARG A 61 -5.54 15.18 17.73
CA ARG A 61 -6.87 15.72 18.07
C ARG A 61 -7.65 14.82 19.03
N GLY A 62 -7.03 13.76 19.55
CA GLY A 62 -7.64 12.82 20.49
C GLY A 62 -8.43 11.69 19.84
N MET A 63 -8.36 11.51 18.52
CA MET A 63 -8.98 10.36 17.86
C MET A 63 -8.19 9.07 18.18
N PRO A 64 -8.85 7.95 18.52
CA PRO A 64 -8.17 6.68 18.66
C PRO A 64 -7.45 6.28 17.36
N LEU A 65 -6.24 5.72 17.44
CA LEU A 65 -5.43 5.32 16.28
C LEU A 65 -6.23 4.49 15.26
N ALA A 66 -7.00 3.50 15.72
CA ALA A 66 -7.79 2.64 14.84
C ALA A 66 -8.84 3.43 14.03
N ASP A 67 -9.47 4.43 14.65
CA ASP A 67 -10.46 5.31 14.01
C ASP A 67 -9.77 6.31 13.07
N ALA A 68 -8.57 6.79 13.43
CA ALA A 68 -7.75 7.66 12.58
C ALA A 68 -7.33 6.95 11.28
N ILE A 69 -6.85 5.71 11.38
CA ILE A 69 -6.51 4.87 10.23
C ILE A 69 -7.74 4.67 9.33
N ARG A 70 -8.89 4.30 9.92
CA ARG A 70 -10.15 4.12 9.15
C ARG A 70 -10.57 5.39 8.43
N THR A 71 -10.48 6.53 9.12
CA THR A 71 -10.82 7.84 8.54
C THR A 71 -9.91 8.17 7.35
N VAL A 72 -8.60 7.98 7.47
CA VAL A 72 -7.65 8.21 6.36
C VAL A 72 -7.85 7.22 5.21
N ALA A 73 -8.24 5.97 5.52
CA ALA A 73 -8.59 4.96 4.53
C ALA A 73 -9.94 5.22 3.84
N GLY A 74 -10.70 6.25 4.24
CA GLY A 74 -12.04 6.53 3.71
C GLY A 74 -13.10 5.50 4.12
N LEU A 75 -12.88 4.82 5.25
CA LEU A 75 -13.74 3.77 5.77
C LEU A 75 -14.61 4.28 6.94
N PRO A 76 -15.77 3.66 7.18
CA PRO A 76 -16.56 3.94 8.37
C PRO A 76 -15.78 3.57 9.65
N LEU A 77 -16.08 4.31 10.72
CA LEU A 77 -15.57 4.02 12.07
C LEU A 77 -16.04 2.63 12.54
N GLY A 78 -15.27 2.02 13.44
CA GLY A 78 -15.67 0.74 14.03
C GLY A 78 -16.86 0.90 14.97
N ASP A 79 -17.70 -0.12 15.05
CA ASP A 79 -18.68 -0.22 16.14
C ASP A 79 -17.91 -0.34 17.46
N ARG A 80 -18.22 0.56 18.40
CA ARG A 80 -17.62 0.60 19.74
C ARG A 80 -18.20 -0.46 20.66
#